data_AF-A0A660M6U0-F1
#
_entry.id   AF-A0A660M6U0-F1
#
_cell.length_a   1.000
_cell.length_b   1.000
_cell.length_c   1.000
_cell.angle_alpha   90.00
_cell.angle_beta   90.00
_cell.angle_gamma   90.00
#
_symmetry.space_group_name_H-M   'P 1'
#
loop_
_entity.id
_entity.type
_entity.pdbx_description
1 polymer ?
#
loop_
_entity_poly.entity_id
_entity_poly.type
_entity_poly.pdbx_seq_one_letter_code
_entity_poly.pdbx_strand_id
1 'polypeptide(L)'
;MVDLDIFITSRVKRKIVVFFVTYPVIKMHSRGLAKLLKEDPGNIQRELAKLEKVGFLYREKKKNTYTYFANTNFLFFSELQSIVVKVREQNSVSRSRNYIEKSVKR
;
A
#
# COMPACT_ATOMS: atom_id res chain seq x y z
N MET A 1 10.93 -2.90 -14.31
CA MET A 1 10.22 -3.42 -13.12
C MET A 1 8.88 -2.71 -13.10
N VAL A 2 7.77 -3.43 -13.19
CA VAL A 2 6.44 -2.80 -13.11
C VAL A 2 6.13 -2.62 -11.63
N ASP A 3 5.93 -1.37 -11.21
CA ASP A 3 5.52 -1.01 -9.86
C ASP A 3 4.20 -0.22 -9.97
N LEU A 4 3.56 0.06 -8.83
CA LEU A 4 2.34 0.87 -8.78
C LEU A 4 2.58 2.36 -9.10
N ASP A 5 3.80 2.73 -9.47
CA ASP A 5 4.19 4.11 -9.80
C ASP A 5 3.52 4.65 -11.06
N ILE A 6 3.16 3.76 -12.00
CA ILE A 6 2.37 4.07 -13.20
C ILE A 6 0.99 4.65 -12.84
N PHE A 7 0.36 4.15 -11.77
CA PHE A 7 -0.98 4.61 -11.34
C PHE A 7 -0.92 5.65 -10.23
N ILE A 8 0.07 5.53 -9.34
CA ILE A 8 0.15 6.32 -8.11
C ILE A 8 1.56 6.89 -8.01
N THR A 9 1.71 8.16 -8.35
CA THR A 9 3.02 8.85 -8.37
C THR A 9 3.65 8.97 -6.97
N SER A 10 2.84 9.18 -5.92
CA SER A 10 3.33 9.31 -4.54
C SER A 10 3.78 7.96 -3.97
N ARG A 11 5.07 7.86 -3.61
CA ARG A 11 5.66 6.67 -2.96
C ARG A 11 4.97 6.31 -1.65
N VAL A 12 4.68 7.32 -0.82
CA VAL A 12 4.03 7.12 0.49
C VAL A 12 2.60 6.59 0.28
N LYS A 13 1.86 7.18 -0.67
CA LYS A 13 0.51 6.72 -1.00
C LYS A 13 0.51 5.28 -1.50
N ARG A 14 1.45 4.89 -2.37
CA ARG A 14 1.60 3.49 -2.82
C ARG A 14 1.73 2.53 -1.65
N LYS A 15 2.63 2.81 -0.72
CA LYS A 15 2.85 1.96 0.46
C LYS A 15 1.59 1.83 1.32
N ILE A 16 0.88 2.94 1.56
CA ILE A 16 -0.37 2.93 2.33
C ILE A 16 -1.44 2.10 1.64
N VAL A 17 -1.65 2.31 0.33
CA VAL A 17 -2.65 1.56 -0.46
C VAL A 17 -2.33 0.07 -0.45
N VAL A 18 -1.08 -0.31 -0.75
CA VAL A 18 -0.66 -1.71 -0.70
C VAL A 18 -0.93 -2.34 0.67
N PHE A 19 -0.62 -1.62 1.75
CA PHE A 19 -0.83 -2.11 3.11
C PHE A 19 -2.31 -2.38 3.39
N PHE A 20 -3.20 -1.41 3.18
CA PHE A 20 -4.62 -1.54 3.51
C PHE A 20 -5.37 -2.49 2.57
N VAL A 21 -4.94 -2.60 1.31
CA VAL A 21 -5.47 -3.59 0.38
C VAL A 21 -5.03 -5.01 0.73
N THR A 22 -3.79 -5.18 1.20
CA THR A 22 -3.28 -6.50 1.62
C THR A 22 -3.90 -6.95 2.94
N TYR A 23 -4.18 -6.01 3.85
CA TYR A 23 -4.71 -6.27 5.18
C TYR A 23 -5.99 -5.46 5.44
N PRO A 24 -7.11 -5.75 4.75
CA PRO A 24 -8.32 -4.91 4.81
C PRO A 24 -8.96 -4.81 6.19
N VAL A 25 -8.80 -5.84 7.03
CA VAL A 25 -9.39 -5.91 8.37
C VAL A 25 -8.60 -5.10 9.41
N ILE A 26 -7.38 -4.66 9.08
CA ILE A 26 -6.50 -4.03 10.07
C ILE A 26 -6.92 -2.59 10.36
N LYS A 27 -6.90 -2.23 11.64
CA LYS A 27 -7.00 -0.85 12.11
C LYS A 27 -5.63 -0.37 12.59
N MET A 28 -5.11 0.69 11.98
CA MET A 28 -3.76 1.19 12.27
C MET A 28 -3.71 2.68 12.61
N HIS A 29 -2.95 3.01 13.66
CA HIS A 29 -2.60 4.41 13.97
C HIS A 29 -1.54 4.94 13.01
N SER A 30 -1.59 6.25 12.71
CA SER A 30 -0.65 6.92 11.79
C SER A 30 0.82 6.73 12.17
N ARG A 31 1.16 6.83 13.47
CA ARG A 31 2.53 6.63 13.97
C ARG A 31 3.02 5.18 13.81
N GLY A 32 2.16 4.21 14.08
CA GLY A 32 2.47 2.80 13.88
C GLY A 32 2.72 2.49 12.40
N LEU A 33 1.88 3.06 11.53
CA LEU A 33 2.02 2.95 10.08
C LEU A 33 3.31 3.62 9.58
N ALA A 34 3.67 4.79 10.10
CA ALA A 34 4.91 5.48 9.75
C ALA A 34 6.16 4.64 10.08
N LYS A 35 6.19 4.03 11.27
CA LYS A 35 7.27 3.12 11.68
C LYS A 35 7.34 1.87 10.79
N LEU A 36 6.18 1.27 10.49
CA LEU A 36 6.10 0.07 9.66
C LEU A 36 6.55 0.33 8.21
N LEU A 37 6.06 1.42 7.62
CA LEU A 37 6.33 1.77 6.21
C LEU A 37 7.67 2.49 6.02
N LYS A 38 8.37 2.80 7.12
CA LYS A 38 9.65 3.54 7.16
C LYS A 38 9.53 4.86 6.40
N GLU A 39 8.50 5.63 6.72
CA GLU A 39 8.21 6.93 6.12
C GLU A 39 8.00 7.98 7.22
N ASP A 40 8.18 9.24 6.85
CA ASP A 40 7.96 10.38 7.75
C ASP A 40 6.49 10.42 8.25
N PRO A 41 6.24 10.59 9.57
CA PRO A 41 4.90 10.66 10.13
C PRO A 41 4.04 11.79 9.56
N GLY A 42 4.63 12.93 9.20
CA GLY A 42 3.91 14.05 8.59
C GLY A 42 3.40 13.70 7.19
N ASN A 43 4.26 13.09 6.37
CA ASN A 43 3.89 12.62 5.03
C ASN A 43 2.81 11.54 5.09
N ILE A 44 2.94 10.57 6.00
CA ILE A 44 1.92 9.54 6.23
C ILE A 44 0.58 10.18 6.61
N GLN A 45 0.56 11.13 7.54
CA GLN A 45 -0.67 11.82 7.94
C GLN A 45 -1.33 12.57 6.78
N ARG A 46 -0.54 13.29 5.96
CA ARG A 46 -1.05 14.00 4.78
C ARG A 46 -1.69 13.03 3.78
N GLU A 47 -1.05 11.90 3.49
CA GLU A 47 -1.58 10.93 2.54
C GLU A 47 -2.78 10.16 3.11
N LEU A 48 -2.78 9.82 4.40
CA LEU A 48 -3.95 9.24 5.08
C LEU A 48 -5.17 10.17 5.02
N ALA A 49 -4.98 11.47 5.28
CA ALA A 49 -6.06 12.45 5.19
C ALA A 49 -6.60 12.58 3.76
N LYS A 50 -5.75 12.52 2.74
CA LYS A 50 -6.18 12.52 1.33
C LYS A 50 -6.99 11.26 0.99
N LEU A 51 -6.52 10.09 1.44
CA LEU A 51 -7.17 8.80 1.20
C LEU A 51 -8.50 8.67 1.95
N GLU A 52 -8.60 9.25 3.15
CA GLU A 52 -9.84 9.41 3.89
C GLU A 52 -10.83 10.30 3.12
N LYS A 53 -10.37 11.47 2.65
CA LYS A 53 -11.22 12.43 1.93
C LYS A 53 -11.86 11.84 0.67
N VAL A 54 -11.16 10.95 -0.04
CA VAL A 54 -11.70 10.29 -1.25
C VAL A 54 -12.50 9.02 -0.92
N GLY A 55 -12.65 8.66 0.36
CA GLY A 55 -13.45 7.52 0.79
C GLY A 55 -12.76 6.17 0.70
N PHE A 56 -11.45 6.11 0.42
CA PHE A 56 -10.69 4.85 0.42
C PHE A 56 -10.42 4.35 1.85
N LEU A 57 -10.24 5.27 2.80
CA LEU A 57 -10.07 4.94 4.22
C LEU A 57 -11.20 5.55 5.05
N TYR A 58 -11.54 4.85 6.13
CA TYR A 58 -12.26 5.42 7.25
C TYR A 58 -11.28 5.79 8.37
N ARG A 59 -11.69 6.75 9.20
CA ARG A 59 -11.01 7.08 10.45
C ARG A 59 -11.93 6.86 11.64
N GLU A 60 -11.34 6.43 12.75
CA GLU A 60 -12.00 6.30 14.05
C GLU A 60 -11.16 7.01 15.11
N LYS A 61 -11.80 7.86 15.90
CA LYS A 61 -11.14 8.55 17.02
C LYS A 61 -11.08 7.59 18.21
N LYS A 62 -9.87 7.23 18.62
CA LYS A 62 -9.60 6.42 19.82
C LYS A 62 -8.80 7.27 20.80
N LYS A 63 -9.47 7.78 21.84
CA LYS A 63 -8.93 8.76 22.80
C LYS A 63 -8.38 10.02 22.08
N ASN A 64 -7.10 10.35 22.29
CA ASN A 64 -6.40 11.47 21.66
C ASN A 64 -5.71 11.09 20.34
N THR A 65 -6.07 9.95 19.74
CA THR A 65 -5.43 9.46 18.50
C THR A 65 -6.47 9.01 17.48
N TYR A 66 -6.11 9.12 16.20
CA TYR A 66 -6.91 8.56 15.11
C TYR A 66 -6.34 7.22 14.68
N THR A 67 -7.24 6.31 14.35
CA THR A 67 -6.95 5.01 13.75
C THR A 67 -7.60 4.97 12.38
N TYR A 68 -6.90 4.44 11.38
CA TYR A 68 -7.36 4.32 10.01
C TYR A 68 -7.60 2.87 9.65
N PHE A 69 -8.60 2.61 8.83
CA PHE A 69 -8.93 1.29 8.31
C PHE A 69 -9.52 1.38 6.91
N ALA A 70 -9.42 0.28 6.16
CA ALA A 70 -9.83 0.23 4.77
C ALA A 70 -11.36 0.32 4.63
N ASN A 71 -11.82 1.08 3.64
CA ASN A 71 -13.19 0.96 3.16
C ASN A 71 -13.25 -0.15 2.09
N THR A 72 -13.62 -1.36 2.49
CA THR A 72 -13.74 -2.50 1.56
C THR A 72 -14.90 -2.35 0.58
N ASN A 73 -15.85 -1.44 0.85
CA ASN A 73 -16.97 -1.12 -0.04
C ASN A 73 -16.61 -0.01 -1.04
N PHE A 74 -15.36 0.45 -1.09
CA PHE A 74 -14.91 1.41 -2.07
C PHE A 74 -14.99 0.82 -3.47
N LEU A 75 -15.52 1.59 -4.44
CA LEU A 75 -15.85 1.11 -5.79
C LEU A 75 -14.72 0.33 -6.48
N PHE A 76 -13.47 0.79 -6.31
CA PHE A 76 -12.30 0.17 -6.94
C PHE A 76 -11.47 -0.70 -6.00
N PHE A 77 -12.00 -1.10 -4.84
CA PHE A 77 -11.22 -1.81 -3.84
C PHE A 77 -10.72 -3.16 -4.36
N SER A 78 -11.61 -3.93 -4.99
CA SER A 78 -11.31 -5.27 -5.52
C SER A 78 -10.32 -5.24 -6.69
N GLU A 79 -10.39 -4.18 -7.50
CA GLU A 79 -9.53 -3.92 -8.64
C GLU A 79 -8.13 -3.55 -8.15
N LEU A 80 -8.03 -2.66 -7.16
CA LEU A 80 -6.75 -2.32 -6.53
C LEU A 80 -6.11 -3.56 -5.91
N GLN A 81 -6.89 -4.43 -5.26
CA GLN A 81 -6.41 -5.71 -4.75
C GLN A 81 -5.85 -6.61 -5.84
N SER A 82 -6.60 -6.78 -6.92
CA SER A 82 -6.19 -7.59 -8.07
C SER A 82 -4.90 -7.04 -8.72
N ILE A 83 -4.79 -5.71 -8.86
CA ILE A 83 -3.58 -5.06 -9.40
C ILE A 83 -2.38 -5.32 -8.48
N VAL A 84 -2.53 -5.12 -7.17
CA VAL A 84 -1.46 -5.35 -6.19
C VAL A 84 -0.95 -6.79 -6.26
N VAL A 85 -1.86 -7.77 -6.35
CA VAL A 85 -1.49 -9.19 -6.47
C VAL A 85 -0.70 -9.45 -7.76
N LYS A 86 -1.21 -8.99 -8.91
CA LYS A 86 -0.55 -9.18 -10.22
C LYS A 86 0.84 -8.53 -10.26
N VAL A 87 0.99 -7.32 -9.70
CA VAL A 87 2.29 -6.64 -9.61
C VAL A 87 3.27 -7.45 -8.75
N ARG A 88 2.82 -8.05 -7.64
CA ARG A 88 3.68 -8.89 -6.79
C ARG A 88 4.13 -10.17 -7.51
N GLU A 89 3.24 -10.81 -8.25
CA GLU A 89 3.55 -12.00 -9.07
C GLU A 89 4.53 -11.68 -10.20
N GLN A 90 4.35 -10.57 -10.90
CA GLN A 90 5.29 -10.17 -11.94
C GLN A 90 6.70 -9.94 -11.37
N ASN A 91 6.78 -9.33 -10.19
CA ASN A 91 8.04 -9.11 -9.48
C ASN A 91 8.71 -10.43 -9.02
N SER A 92 7.95 -11.47 -8.69
CA SER A 92 8.53 -12.79 -8.36
C SER A 92 9.07 -13.49 -9.62
N VAL A 93 8.33 -13.46 -10.73
CA VAL A 93 8.77 -14.05 -12.02
C VAL A 93 10.04 -13.39 -12.54
N SER A 94 10.14 -12.06 -12.49
CA SER A 94 11.36 -11.35 -12.92
C SER A 94 12.59 -11.73 -12.10
N ARG A 95 12.44 -12.00 -10.80
CA ARG A 95 13.56 -12.45 -9.94
C ARG A 95 14.04 -13.85 -10.33
N SER A 96 13.12 -14.77 -10.64
CA SER A 96 13.46 -16.12 -11.08
C SER A 96 14.18 -16.13 -12.44
N ARG A 97 13.72 -15.33 -13.41
CA ARG A 97 14.42 -15.18 -14.71
C ARG A 97 15.85 -14.68 -14.56
N ASN A 98 16.05 -13.62 -13.78
CA ASN A 98 17.39 -13.07 -13.51
C ASN A 98 18.33 -14.07 -12.84
N TYR A 99 17.80 -14.99 -12.03
CA TYR A 99 18.59 -16.05 -11.40
C TYR A 99 19.03 -17.10 -12.44
N ILE A 100 18.11 -17.55 -13.30
CA ILE A 100 18.41 -18.50 -14.38
C ILE A 100 19.47 -17.94 -15.32
N GLU A 101 19.30 -16.71 -15.81
CA GLU A 101 20.25 -16.07 -16.73
C GLU A 101 21.66 -15.91 -16.14
N LYS A 102 21.77 -15.60 -14.83
CA LYS A 102 23.05 -15.52 -14.13
C LYS A 102 23.71 -16.89 -13.93
N SER A 103 22.92 -17.96 -13.89
CA SER A 103 23.41 -19.34 -13.72
C SER A 103 23.95 -19.91 -15.03
N VAL A 104 23.36 -19.53 -16.16
CA VAL A 104 23.79 -19.96 -17.51
C VAL A 104 25.08 -19.26 -17.98
N LYS A 105 25.39 -18.06 -17.45
CA LYS A 105 26.60 -17.30 -17.80
C LYS A 105 27.84 -17.65 -16.97
N ARG A 106 27.77 -18.66 -16.09
CA ARG A 106 28.89 -19.12 -15.26
C ARG A 106 29.44 -20.45 -15.75
#